data_AF-A0A7C2KC24-F1
#
_entry.id   AF-A0A7C2KC24-F1
#
_cell.length_a   1.000
_cell.length_b   1.000
_cell.length_c   1.000
_cell.angle_alpha   90.00
_cell.angle_beta   90.00
_cell.angle_gamma   90.00
#
_symmetry.space_group_name_H-M   'P 1'
#
loop_
_entity.id
_entity.type
_entity.pdbx_description
1 polymer ?
#
loop_
_entity_poly.entity_id
_entity_poly.type
_entity_poly.pdbx_seq_one_letter_code
_entity_poly.pdbx_strand_id
1 'polypeptide(L)'
;MNILLIQIRPDVIIADHEFRLVVDKAALSPVSFTRINAGTPEGLATLGAVTDLSDYSAIMIGGSGEYLISRGDIPETIARITELLHQARERRIPVLGICFGGQIMT
;
A
#
# COMPACT_ATOMS: atom_id res chain seq x y z
N MET A 1 -12.15 5.71 11.67
CA MET A 1 -11.52 4.55 11.01
C MET A 1 -10.59 5.10 9.96
N ASN A 2 -9.30 4.75 10.03
CA ASN A 2 -8.29 5.24 9.10
C ASN A 2 -7.59 4.04 8.46
N ILE A 3 -7.50 4.03 7.13
CA ILE A 3 -6.96 2.92 6.35
C ILE A 3 -5.70 3.40 5.64
N LEU A 4 -4.58 2.72 5.83
CA LEU A 4 -3.38 2.96 5.03
C LEU A 4 -3.53 2.25 3.69
N LEU A 5 -3.67 3.00 2.59
CA LEU A 5 -3.68 2.47 1.23
C LEU A 5 -2.31 2.66 0.59
N ILE A 6 -1.64 1.56 0.28
CA ILE A 6 -0.37 1.53 -0.44
C ILE A 6 -0.64 1.16 -1.90
N GLN A 7 -0.30 2.06 -2.80
CA GLN A 7 -0.35 1.85 -4.24
C GLN A 7 1.06 1.66 -4.79
N ILE A 8 1.17 0.94 -5.90
CA ILE A 8 2.42 0.77 -6.63
C ILE A 8 2.14 1.14 -8.08
N ARG A 9 2.12 2.45 -8.36
CA ARG A 9 1.72 3.01 -9.66
C ARG A 9 2.71 4.10 -10.10
N PRO A 10 3.47 3.91 -11.18
CA PRO A 10 4.33 4.99 -11.71
C PRO A 10 3.50 6.10 -12.37
N ASP A 11 2.34 5.75 -12.95
CA ASP A 11 1.41 6.70 -13.58
C ASP A 11 0.42 7.28 -12.55
N VAL A 12 0.44 8.61 -12.39
CA VAL A 12 -0.43 9.35 -11.47
C VAL A 12 -1.91 9.25 -11.85
N ILE A 13 -2.25 9.21 -13.14
CA ILE A 13 -3.64 9.13 -13.62
C ILE A 13 -4.24 7.79 -13.19
N ILE A 14 -3.48 6.70 -13.36
CA ILE A 14 -3.92 5.37 -12.93
C ILE A 14 -3.99 5.29 -11.41
N ALA A 15 -3.02 5.86 -10.70
CA ALA A 15 -3.02 5.91 -9.24
C ALA A 15 -4.27 6.64 -8.70
N ASP A 16 -4.62 7.79 -9.27
CA ASP A 16 -5.79 8.58 -8.88
C ASP A 16 -7.10 7.88 -9.21
N HIS A 17 -7.16 7.26 -10.40
CA HIS A 17 -8.30 6.47 -10.81
C HIS A 17 -8.55 5.29 -9.85
N GLU A 18 -7.50 4.55 -9.49
CA GLU A 18 -7.58 3.46 -8.53
C GLU A 18 -8.02 3.95 -7.16
N PHE A 19 -7.46 5.06 -6.67
CA PHE A 19 -7.84 5.61 -5.37
C PHE A 19 -9.32 5.98 -5.33
N ARG A 20 -9.81 6.67 -6.37
CA ARG A 20 -11.24 7.01 -6.49
C ARG A 20 -12.12 5.77 -6.44
N LEU A 21 -11.76 4.70 -7.17
CA LEU A 21 -12.52 3.46 -7.14
C LEU A 21 -12.50 2.78 -5.77
N VAL A 22 -11.36 2.78 -5.07
CA VAL A 22 -11.28 2.23 -3.70
C VAL A 22 -12.22 2.98 -2.77
N VAL A 23 -12.17 4.31 -2.79
CA VAL A 23 -13.05 5.17 -1.97
C VAL A 23 -14.53 4.91 -2.30
N ASP A 24 -14.89 4.93 -3.58
CA ASP A 24 -16.27 4.74 -4.04
C ASP A 24 -16.81 3.36 -3.67
N LYS A 25 -16.00 2.31 -3.80
CA LYS A 25 -16.43 0.92 -3.53
C LYS A 25 -16.39 0.54 -2.06
N ALA A 26 -15.50 1.14 -1.28
CA ALA A 26 -15.51 0.99 0.18
C ALA A 26 -16.72 1.70 0.82
N ALA A 27 -17.40 2.59 0.11
CA ALA A 27 -18.45 3.46 0.65
C ALA A 27 -17.97 4.25 1.88
N LEU A 28 -16.71 4.69 1.84
CA LEU A 28 -16.05 5.48 2.89
C LEU A 28 -15.68 6.86 2.35
N SER A 29 -15.42 7.80 3.26
CA SER A 29 -14.92 9.12 2.89
C SER A 29 -13.45 9.04 2.46
N PRO A 30 -12.99 9.86 1.49
CA PRO A 30 -11.57 9.97 1.16
C PRO A 30 -10.68 10.25 2.39
N VAL A 31 -11.19 10.99 3.38
CA VAL A 31 -10.46 11.32 4.62
C VAL A 31 -10.25 10.13 5.55
N SER A 32 -10.91 9.00 5.27
CA SER A 32 -10.69 7.73 5.98
C SER A 32 -9.50 6.95 5.44
N PHE A 33 -8.76 7.51 4.47
CA PHE A 33 -7.60 6.88 3.87
C PHE A 33 -6.36 7.78 3.99
N THR A 34 -5.26 7.21 4.49
CA THR A 34 -3.93 7.71 4.17
C THR A 34 -3.44 6.97 2.94
N ARG A 35 -3.24 7.71 1.84
CA ARG A 35 -2.79 7.16 0.56
C ARG A 35 -1.29 7.37 0.39
N ILE A 36 -0.54 6.31 0.13
CA ILE A 36 0.88 6.35 -0.23
C ILE A 36 1.08 5.60 -1.54
N ASN A 37 1.67 6.27 -2.54
CA ASN A 37 2.02 5.62 -3.81
C ASN A 37 3.51 5.27 -3.87
N ALA A 38 3.86 4.08 -3.40
CA ALA A 38 5.22 3.55 -3.39
C ALA A 38 5.78 3.21 -4.79
N GLY A 39 5.01 3.44 -5.87
CA GLY A 39 5.53 3.41 -7.24
C GLY A 39 6.33 4.66 -7.65
N THR A 40 6.47 5.63 -6.75
CA THR A 40 7.21 6.88 -6.96
C THR A 40 8.31 7.04 -5.91
N PRO A 41 9.43 7.72 -6.21
CA PRO A 41 10.49 7.97 -5.22
C PRO A 41 9.98 8.67 -3.95
N GLU A 42 9.11 9.67 -4.11
CA GLU A 42 8.54 10.44 -3.01
C GLU A 42 7.61 9.59 -2.14
N GLY A 43 6.79 8.75 -2.77
CA GLY A 43 5.92 7.83 -2.04
C GLY A 43 6.69 6.71 -1.35
N LEU A 44 7.79 6.21 -1.93
CA LEU A 44 8.66 5.24 -1.27
C LEU A 44 9.37 5.85 -0.05
N ALA A 45 9.85 7.09 -0.16
CA ALA A 45 10.41 7.82 0.97
C ALA A 45 9.37 8.07 2.07
N THR A 46 8.13 8.40 1.69
CA THR A 46 7.00 8.57 2.62
C THR A 46 6.67 7.27 3.33
N LEU A 47 6.64 6.14 2.61
CA LEU A 47 6.44 4.82 3.19
C LEU A 47 7.54 4.48 4.21
N GLY A 48 8.80 4.78 3.88
CA GLY A 48 9.94 4.57 4.78
C GLY A 48 9.93 5.46 6.03
N ALA A 49 9.16 6.55 6.03
CA ALA A 49 8.97 7.41 7.19
C ALA A 49 7.80 6.96 8.10
N VAL A 50 7.02 5.96 7.69
CA VAL A 50 5.96 5.38 8.52
C VAL A 50 6.60 4.50 9.60
N THR A 51 6.76 5.06 10.80
CA THR A 51 7.36 4.36 11.96
C THR A 51 6.33 3.90 12.98
N ASP A 52 5.11 4.44 12.91
CA ASP A 52 4.01 4.09 13.81
C ASP A 52 2.74 3.76 13.01
N LEU A 53 2.16 2.60 13.31
CA LEU A 53 0.92 2.13 12.70
C LEU A 53 -0.30 2.28 13.62
N SER A 54 -0.13 2.92 14.79
CA SER A 54 -1.18 3.05 15.81
C SER A 54 -2.41 3.81 15.30
N ASP A 55 -2.22 4.72 14.35
CA ASP A 55 -3.27 5.51 13.73
C ASP A 55 -4.11 4.74 12.70
N TYR A 56 -3.69 3.54 12.29
CA TYR A 56 -4.34 2.77 11.24
C TYR A 56 -5.18 1.62 11.79
N SER A 57 -6.45 1.58 11.38
CA SER A 57 -7.37 0.48 11.68
C SER A 57 -7.18 -0.72 10.74
N ALA A 58 -6.61 -0.50 9.55
CA ALA A 58 -6.31 -1.52 8.56
C ALA A 58 -5.27 -1.02 7.54
N ILE A 59 -4.64 -1.95 6.83
CA ILE A 59 -3.72 -1.68 5.73
C ILE A 59 -4.25 -2.37 4.47
N MET A 60 -4.19 -1.67 3.34
CA MET A 60 -4.50 -2.19 2.02
C MET A 60 -3.28 -2.00 1.11
N ILE A 61 -2.88 -3.06 0.42
CA ILE A 61 -1.76 -3.05 -0.53
C ILE A 61 -2.31 -3.41 -1.90
N GLY A 62 -2.27 -2.46 -2.82
CA GLY A 62 -2.75 -2.60 -4.19
C GLY A 62 -1.84 -3.49 -5.05
N GLY A 63 -2.27 -3.69 -6.30
CA GLY A 63 -1.42 -4.32 -7.31
C GLY A 63 -0.29 -3.40 -7.77
N SER A 64 0.56 -3.89 -8.68
CA SER A 64 1.74 -3.16 -9.20
C SER A 64 1.68 -2.83 -10.70
N GLY A 65 0.68 -3.35 -11.41
CA GLY A 65 0.57 -3.19 -12.86
C GLY A 65 1.53 -4.13 -13.56
N GLU A 66 2.64 -3.58 -14.05
CA GLU A 66 3.61 -4.31 -14.87
C GLU A 66 4.73 -5.01 -14.09
N TYR A 67 4.92 -4.68 -12.81
CA TYR A 67 5.98 -5.28 -11.99
C TYR A 67 5.65 -6.71 -11.54
N LEU A 68 6.65 -7.58 -11.55
CA LEU A 68 6.53 -8.99 -11.19
C LEU A 68 7.49 -9.35 -10.05
N ILE A 69 6.97 -9.92 -8.96
CA ILE A 69 7.80 -10.41 -7.84
C ILE A 69 8.81 -11.44 -8.33
N SER A 70 8.38 -12.35 -9.21
CA SER A 70 9.24 -13.42 -9.75
C SER A 70 10.43 -12.91 -10.57
N ARG A 71 10.42 -11.64 -11.00
CA ARG A 71 11.53 -11.01 -11.72
C ARG A 71 12.44 -10.16 -10.82
N GLY A 72 12.11 -10.04 -9.53
CA GLY A 72 12.83 -9.18 -8.61
C GLY A 72 12.64 -7.69 -8.90
N ASP A 73 11.51 -7.31 -9.50
CA ASP A 73 11.20 -5.90 -9.75
C ASP A 73 11.03 -5.14 -8.43
N ILE A 74 11.40 -3.85 -8.43
CA ILE A 74 11.20 -2.90 -7.31
C ILE A 74 11.62 -3.46 -5.93
N PRO A 75 12.83 -4.01 -5.77
CA PRO A 75 13.24 -4.74 -4.57
C PRO A 75 13.20 -3.89 -3.30
N GLU A 76 13.51 -2.60 -3.40
CA GLU A 76 13.42 -1.66 -2.27
C GLU A 76 11.97 -1.45 -1.81
N THR A 77 11.03 -1.35 -2.75
CA THR A 77 9.60 -1.23 -2.43
C THR A 77 9.10 -2.49 -1.73
N ILE A 78 9.48 -3.67 -2.23
CA ILE A 78 9.15 -4.95 -1.61
C ILE A 78 9.71 -4.99 -0.17
N ALA A 79 10.99 -4.66 0.02
CA ALA A 79 11.61 -4.66 1.34
C ALA A 79 10.88 -3.74 2.34
N ARG A 80 10.48 -2.54 1.91
CA ARG A 80 9.72 -1.59 2.75
C ARG A 80 8.33 -2.10 3.09
N ILE A 81 7.62 -2.68 2.12
CA ILE A 81 6.31 -3.28 2.37
C ILE A 81 6.44 -4.48 3.32
N THR A 82 7.47 -5.31 3.17
CA THR A 82 7.73 -6.44 4.07
C THR A 82 7.98 -5.96 5.51
N GLU A 83 8.80 -4.91 5.71
CA GLU A 83 9.01 -4.31 7.03
C GLU A 83 7.70 -3.84 7.66
N LEU A 84 6.87 -3.14 6.89
CA LEU A 84 5.53 -2.70 7.32
C LEU A 84 4.61 -3.87 7.68
N LEU A 85 4.61 -4.95 6.89
CA LEU A 85 3.82 -6.15 7.15
C LEU A 85 4.21 -6.83 8.47
N HIS A 86 5.51 -6.85 8.80
CA HIS A 86 5.99 -7.37 10.08
C HIS A 86 5.45 -6.54 11.24
N GLN A 87 5.54 -5.20 11.16
CA GLN A 87 5.00 -4.30 12.17
C GLN A 87 3.47 -4.44 12.32
N ALA A 88 2.76 -4.56 11.20
CA ALA A 88 1.30 -4.76 11.20
C ALA A 88 0.91 -6.06 11.91
N ARG A 89 1.66 -7.15 11.66
CA ARG A 89 1.46 -8.45 12.32
C ARG A 89 1.65 -8.37 13.82
N GLU A 90 2.74 -7.75 14.29
CA GLU A 90 3.02 -7.59 15.73
C GLU A 90 1.89 -6.84 16.45
N ARG A 91 1.30 -5.86 15.78
CA ARG A 91 0.21 -5.01 16.30
C ARG A 91 -1.19 -5.55 16.03
N ARG A 92 -1.30 -6.70 15.35
CA ARG A 92 -2.56 -7.34 14.93
C ARG A 92 -3.44 -6.42 14.08
N ILE A 93 -2.83 -5.60 13.24
CA ILE A 93 -3.53 -4.76 12.28
C ILE A 93 -3.89 -5.62 11.06
N PRO A 94 -5.17 -5.68 10.64
CA PRO A 94 -5.57 -6.45 9.49
C PRO A 94 -4.98 -5.86 8.20
N VAL A 95 -4.48 -6.74 7.32
CA VAL A 95 -3.90 -6.38 6.03
C VAL A 95 -4.66 -7.07 4.90
N LEU A 96 -5.03 -6.30 3.87
CA LEU A 96 -5.57 -6.81 2.61
C LEU A 96 -4.54 -6.59 1.48
N GLY A 97 -4.01 -7.67 0.91
CA GLY A 97 -3.17 -7.63 -0.28
C GLY A 97 -3.94 -7.96 -1.55
N ILE A 98 -3.79 -7.16 -2.61
CA ILE A 98 -4.48 -7.34 -3.89
C ILE A 98 -3.44 -7.61 -4.99
N CYS A 99 -3.58 -8.74 -5.69
CA CYS A 99 -2.67 -9.13 -6.76
C CYS A 99 -1.20 -9.12 -6.26
N PHE A 100 -0.35 -8.22 -6.76
CA PHE A 100 1.03 -8.04 -6.30
C PHE A 100 1.14 -7.85 -4.78
N GLY A 101 0.27 -7.05 -4.16
CA GLY A 101 0.25 -6.90 -2.71
C GLY A 101 -0.02 -8.21 -1.96
N GLY A 102 -0.84 -9.09 -2.53
CA GLY A 102 -1.08 -10.43 -1.99
C GLY A 102 0.11 -11.38 -2.21
N GLN A 103 0.83 -11.24 -3.33
CA GLN A 103 2.04 -12.02 -3.60
C GLN A 103 3.21 -11.64 -2.66
N ILE A 104 3.29 -10.40 -2.18
CA ILE A 104 4.32 -10.01 -1.17
C ILE A 104 4.07 -10.71 0.17
N MET A 105 2.81 -11.06 0.47
CA MET A 105 2.41 -11.64 1.75
C MET A 105 2.62 -13.16 1.85
N THR A 106 2.99 -13.83 0.77
CA THR A 106 3.23 -15.29 0.72
C THR A 106 4.68 -15.64 1.00
#